data_AF-A0A7Y0JI04-F1
#
_entry.id   AF-A0A7Y0JI04-F1
#
_cell.length_a   1.000
_cell.length_b   1.000
_cell.length_c   1.000
_cell.angle_alpha   90.00
_cell.angle_beta   90.00
_cell.angle_gamma   90.00
#
_symmetry.space_group_name_H-M   'P 1'
#
loop_
_entity.id
_entity.type
_entity.pdbx_description
1 polymer ?
#
loop_
_entity_poly.entity_id
_entity_poly.type
_entity_poly.pdbx_seq_one_letter_code
_entity_poly.pdbx_strand_id
1 'polypeptide(L)'
;MMTEHNDVLVADYLSRVSRATAGLPAEQRDELLRDLQEHIDSGRSELTVETEAQVREILDRLGEPSVIARAAAEDAEPSRYASTTYPPVPHAPTDAKPRSHLPVIIAIGVAVVLLALCAGVLFFASASSTEMPAQAPATPG
;
A
#
# COMPACT_ATOMS: atom_id res chain seq x y z
N MET A 1 7.85 26.29 -1.26
CA MET A 1 6.53 26.49 -0.63
C MET A 1 5.49 25.45 -1.03
N MET A 2 5.14 25.21 -2.31
CA MET A 2 4.16 24.15 -2.65
C MET A 2 4.66 22.74 -2.27
N THR A 3 5.92 22.41 -2.60
CA THR A 3 6.54 21.13 -2.27
C THR A 3 6.63 20.90 -0.75
N GLU A 4 7.00 21.93 0.01
CA GLU A 4 7.02 21.87 1.48
C GLU A 4 5.63 21.57 2.06
N HIS A 5 4.55 22.12 1.49
CA HIS A 5 3.19 21.80 1.92
C HIS A 5 2.83 20.34 1.61
N ASN A 6 3.22 19.84 0.45
CA ASN A 6 3.03 18.43 0.08
C ASN A 6 3.80 17.49 1.01
N ASP A 7 5.02 17.86 1.40
CA ASP A 7 5.84 17.08 2.33
C ASP A 7 5.21 17.03 3.73
N VAL A 8 4.54 18.10 4.16
CA VAL A 8 3.75 18.11 5.40
C VAL A 8 2.57 17.14 5.32
N LEU A 9 1.89 17.03 4.17
CA LEU A 9 0.80 16.06 3.99
C LEU A 9 1.29 14.61 4.10
N VAL A 10 2.41 14.31 3.47
CA VAL A 10 3.04 12.98 3.54
C VAL A 10 3.49 12.67 4.96
N ALA A 11 4.13 13.61 5.64
CA ALA A 11 4.58 13.45 7.01
C ALA A 11 3.41 13.22 7.99
N ASP A 12 2.31 13.96 7.83
CA ASP A 12 1.10 13.78 8.65
C ASP A 12 0.48 12.39 8.42
N TYR A 13 0.42 11.94 7.17
CA TYR A 13 -0.07 10.60 6.85
C TYR A 13 0.78 9.50 7.50
N LEU A 14 2.12 9.53 7.33
CA LEU A 14 3.02 8.55 7.93
C LEU A 14 2.98 8.58 9.46
N SER A 15 2.78 9.77 10.06
CA SER A 15 2.59 9.90 11.51
C SER A 15 1.31 9.18 11.98
N ARG A 16 0.20 9.31 11.24
CA ARG A 16 -1.04 8.59 11.54
C ARG A 16 -0.86 7.07 11.41
N VAL A 17 -0.15 6.60 10.40
CA VAL A 17 0.18 5.17 10.24
C VAL A 17 1.03 4.68 11.41
N SER A 18 2.09 5.42 11.77
CA SER A 18 2.95 5.11 12.91
C SER A 18 2.16 4.99 14.22
N ARG A 19 1.20 5.89 14.44
CA ARG A 19 0.31 5.84 15.60
C ARG A 19 -0.64 4.64 15.57
N ALA A 20 -1.21 4.33 14.40
CA ALA A 20 -2.12 3.19 14.23
C ALA A 20 -1.40 1.84 14.42
N THR A 21 -0.11 1.79 14.11
CA THR A 21 0.74 0.59 14.20
C THR A 21 1.56 0.50 15.49
N ALA A 22 1.27 1.35 16.49
CA ALA A 22 1.97 1.35 17.76
C ALA A 22 1.88 0.02 18.54
N GLY A 23 0.93 -0.87 18.19
CA GLY A 23 0.80 -2.21 18.76
C GLY A 23 1.66 -3.28 18.07
N LEU A 24 2.32 -2.98 16.95
CA LEU A 24 3.18 -3.91 16.23
C LEU A 24 4.62 -3.91 16.78
N PRO A 25 5.39 -4.99 16.55
CA PRO A 25 6.83 -4.98 16.77
C PRO A 25 7.51 -3.82 16.03
N ALA A 26 8.45 -3.13 16.70
CA ALA A 26 9.09 -1.94 16.16
C ALA A 26 9.75 -2.17 14.78
N GLU A 27 10.44 -3.29 14.61
CA GLU A 27 11.07 -3.68 13.34
C GLU A 27 10.04 -3.78 12.21
N GLN A 28 8.88 -4.39 12.47
CA GLN A 28 7.82 -4.54 11.47
C GLN A 28 7.14 -3.21 11.14
N ARG A 29 6.95 -2.35 12.14
CA ARG A 29 6.41 -1.00 11.93
C ARG A 29 7.38 -0.16 11.09
N ASP A 30 8.66 -0.19 11.41
CA ASP A 30 9.66 0.62 10.73
C ASP A 30 9.86 0.15 9.27
N GLU A 31 9.76 -1.16 9.03
CA GLU A 31 9.70 -1.72 7.68
C GLU A 31 8.48 -1.20 6.90
N LEU A 32 7.28 -1.32 7.49
CA LEU A 32 6.06 -0.85 6.87
C LEU A 32 6.11 0.66 6.54
N LEU A 33 6.66 1.48 7.44
CA LEU A 33 6.80 2.92 7.20
C LEU A 33 7.79 3.21 6.07
N ARG A 34 8.88 2.44 5.96
CA ARG A 34 9.83 2.56 4.85
C ARG A 34 9.16 2.19 3.53
N ASP A 35 8.47 1.06 3.47
CA ASP A 35 7.78 0.60 2.26
C ASP A 35 6.74 1.61 1.78
N LEU A 36 5.94 2.17 2.71
CA LEU A 36 4.97 3.20 2.39
C LEU A 36 5.63 4.48 1.88
N GLN A 37 6.76 4.87 2.47
CA GLN A 37 7.51 6.04 2.01
C GLN A 37 8.06 5.82 0.60
N GLU A 38 8.66 4.67 0.32
CA GLU A 38 9.14 4.30 -1.01
C GLU A 38 8.01 4.27 -2.05
N HIS A 39 6.82 3.80 -1.67
CA HIS A 39 5.66 3.78 -2.56
C HIS A 39 5.16 5.20 -2.88
N ILE A 40 5.11 6.08 -1.87
CA ILE A 40 4.74 7.48 -2.06
C ILE A 40 5.75 8.19 -2.96
N ASP A 41 7.05 8.02 -2.71
CA ASP A 41 8.12 8.63 -3.50
C ASP A 41 8.11 8.12 -4.96
N SER A 42 7.82 6.83 -5.15
CA SER A 42 7.63 6.25 -6.48
C SER A 42 6.44 6.89 -7.20
N GLY A 43 5.29 7.00 -6.53
CA GLY A 43 4.10 7.65 -7.09
C GLY A 43 4.32 9.12 -7.42
N ARG A 44 5.07 9.85 -6.58
CA ARG A 44 5.44 11.26 -6.83
C ARG A 44 6.39 11.40 -8.01
N SER A 45 7.31 10.46 -8.20
CA SER A 45 8.27 10.47 -9.31
C SER A 45 7.60 10.26 -10.67
N GLU A 46 6.43 9.61 -10.70
CA GLU A 46 5.62 9.44 -11.91
C GLU A 46 4.84 10.71 -12.29
N LEU A 47 4.69 11.67 -11.38
CA LEU A 47 3.98 12.92 -11.64
C LEU A 47 4.82 13.87 -12.49
N THR A 48 4.25 14.35 -13.59
CA THR A 48 4.90 15.39 -14.42
C THR A 48 4.90 16.76 -13.72
N VAL A 49 3.88 17.05 -12.91
CA VAL A 49 3.76 18.29 -12.14
C VAL A 49 3.19 17.97 -10.77
N GLU A 50 4.00 18.04 -9.74
CA GLU A 50 3.54 17.73 -8.39
C GLU A 50 2.60 18.82 -7.85
N THR A 51 1.34 18.46 -7.66
CA THR A 51 0.32 19.32 -7.04
C THR A 51 -0.22 18.65 -5.79
N GLU A 52 -0.72 19.47 -4.87
CA GLU A 52 -1.34 19.01 -3.62
C GLU A 52 -2.50 18.02 -3.85
N ALA A 53 -3.30 18.24 -4.91
CA ALA A 53 -4.39 17.33 -5.28
C ALA A 53 -3.88 15.96 -5.73
N GLN A 54 -2.78 15.92 -6.50
CA GLN A 54 -2.17 14.66 -6.93
C GLN A 54 -1.50 13.92 -5.77
N VAL A 55 -0.84 14.64 -4.86
CA VAL A 55 -0.27 14.02 -3.65
C VAL A 55 -1.39 13.44 -2.79
N ARG A 56 -2.53 14.12 -2.64
CA ARG A 56 -3.70 13.55 -1.97
C ARG A 56 -4.26 12.32 -2.68
N GLU A 57 -4.29 12.31 -4.01
CA GLU A 57 -4.73 11.13 -4.78
C GLU A 57 -3.82 9.92 -4.53
N ILE A 58 -2.50 10.14 -4.43
CA ILE A 58 -1.54 9.09 -4.05
C ILE A 58 -1.85 8.57 -2.65
N LEU A 59 -2.07 9.45 -1.67
CA LEU A 59 -2.38 9.06 -0.29
C LEU A 59 -3.74 8.36 -0.18
N ASP A 60 -4.76 8.83 -0.91
CA ASP A 60 -6.11 8.22 -0.92
C ASP A 60 -6.08 6.79 -1.47
N ARG A 61 -5.20 6.52 -2.44
CA ARG A 61 -4.96 5.18 -2.99
C ARG A 61 -4.34 4.22 -1.98
N LEU A 62 -3.49 4.71 -1.08
CA LEU A 62 -2.96 3.91 0.03
C LEU A 62 -4.06 3.58 1.06
N GLY A 63 -5.04 4.48 1.19
CA GLY A 63 -6.22 4.29 2.03
C GLY A 63 -6.03 4.74 3.48
N GLU A 64 -6.93 4.30 4.34
CA GLU A 64 -6.96 4.74 5.74
C GLU A 64 -5.81 4.13 6.57
N PRO A 65 -5.06 4.92 7.35
CA PRO A 65 -3.96 4.43 8.18
C PRO A 65 -4.35 3.28 9.13
N SER A 66 -5.60 3.29 9.62
CA SER A 66 -6.14 2.24 10.50
C SER A 66 -6.38 0.91 9.77
N VAL A 67 -6.75 0.96 8.50
CA VAL A 67 -6.96 -0.22 7.66
C VAL A 67 -5.62 -0.88 7.34
N ILE A 68 -4.60 -0.08 7.03
CA ILE A 68 -3.22 -0.55 6.82
C ILE A 68 -2.70 -1.22 8.10
N ALA A 69 -2.87 -0.58 9.25
CA ALA A 69 -2.43 -1.15 10.52
C ALA A 69 -3.09 -2.49 10.85
N ARG A 70 -4.39 -2.63 10.58
CA ARG A 70 -5.11 -3.89 10.76
C ARG A 70 -4.58 -4.98 9.84
N ALA A 71 -4.36 -4.68 8.56
CA ALA A 71 -3.79 -5.63 7.60
C ALA A 71 -2.40 -6.10 8.06
N ALA A 72 -1.54 -5.16 8.46
CA ALA A 72 -0.20 -5.48 8.98
C ALA A 72 -0.23 -6.33 10.26
N ALA A 73 -1.23 -6.11 11.13
CA ALA A 73 -1.42 -6.92 12.35
C ALA A 73 -1.90 -8.34 12.04
N GLU A 74 -2.75 -8.52 11.03
CA GLU A 74 -3.20 -9.84 10.56
C GLU A 74 -2.03 -10.66 10.00
N ASP A 75 -1.09 -10.02 9.32
CA ASP A 75 0.13 -10.67 8.80
C ASP A 75 1.18 -10.96 9.89
N ALA A 76 1.20 -10.17 10.97
CA ALA A 76 2.10 -10.36 12.12
C ALA A 76 1.74 -11.59 12.97
N GLU A 77 0.49 -12.07 12.88
CA GLU A 77 0.01 -13.22 13.64
C GLU A 77 0.45 -14.53 12.94
N PRO A 78 1.41 -15.29 13.51
CA PRO A 78 1.78 -16.57 12.94
C PRO A 78 0.63 -17.55 13.14
N SER A 79 -0.17 -17.77 12.11
CA SER A 79 -1.11 -18.89 11.97
C SER A 79 -2.01 -19.13 13.19
N ARG A 80 -3.07 -18.33 13.34
CA ARG A 80 -4.24 -18.75 14.15
C ARG A 80 -4.99 -19.94 13.53
N TYR A 81 -4.61 -20.38 12.33
CA TYR A 81 -5.14 -21.59 11.69
C TYR A 81 -4.73 -22.90 12.38
N ALA A 82 -3.88 -22.88 13.42
CA ALA A 82 -3.64 -24.05 14.27
C ALA A 82 -4.65 -24.21 15.43
N SER A 83 -5.70 -23.37 15.53
CA SER A 83 -6.72 -23.47 16.60
C SER A 83 -8.00 -24.18 16.17
N THR A 84 -7.89 -25.30 15.45
CA THR A 84 -8.96 -26.32 15.43
C THR A 84 -8.46 -27.56 16.19
N THR A 85 -8.88 -27.67 17.44
CA THR A 85 -9.02 -28.92 18.22
C THR A 85 -7.92 -29.98 18.06
N TYR A 86 -6.86 -29.87 18.85
CA TYR A 86 -6.05 -31.04 19.22
C TYR A 86 -5.69 -30.95 20.72
N PRO A 87 -5.97 -31.97 21.55
CA PRO A 87 -5.53 -31.97 22.94
C PRO A 87 -3.99 -31.97 23.01
N PRO A 88 -3.38 -31.26 23.98
CA PRO A 88 -1.93 -31.11 24.03
C PRO A 88 -1.27 -32.44 24.42
N VAL A 89 -0.51 -33.03 23.50
CA VAL A 89 0.52 -34.02 23.85
C VAL A 89 1.75 -33.24 24.34
N PRO A 90 2.32 -33.56 25.52
CA PRO A 90 3.55 -32.92 25.98
C PRO A 90 4.72 -33.30 25.07
N HIS A 91 5.07 -32.42 24.14
CA HIS A 91 6.31 -32.52 23.37
C HIS A 91 7.35 -31.60 24.01
N ALA A 92 8.50 -32.18 24.35
CA ALA A 92 9.66 -31.54 24.96
C ALA A 92 10.17 -30.32 24.15
N PRO A 93 10.86 -29.36 24.78
CA PRO A 93 11.33 -28.16 24.11
C PRO A 93 12.40 -28.55 23.09
N THR A 94 12.10 -28.34 21.81
CA THR A 94 13.09 -28.51 20.74
C THR A 94 13.25 -27.16 20.05
N ASP A 95 14.44 -26.58 20.24
CA ASP A 95 15.14 -25.61 19.42
C ASP A 95 14.31 -24.60 18.62
N ALA A 96 14.28 -23.37 19.14
CA ALA A 96 13.86 -22.19 18.40
C ALA A 96 14.84 -21.93 17.24
N LYS A 97 14.51 -22.47 16.07
CA LYS A 97 15.16 -22.17 14.80
C LYS A 97 14.99 -20.66 14.49
N PRO A 98 16.05 -19.92 14.10
CA PRO A 98 15.91 -18.53 13.70
C PRO A 98 14.98 -18.46 12.49
N ARG A 99 13.86 -17.77 12.67
CA ARG A 99 12.82 -17.60 11.66
C ARG A 99 13.38 -16.69 10.56
N SER A 100 13.87 -17.28 9.48
CA SER A 100 14.20 -16.55 8.26
C SER A 100 12.90 -15.96 7.68
N HIS A 101 12.72 -14.65 7.83
CA HIS A 101 11.60 -13.84 7.29
C HIS A 101 11.62 -13.72 5.74
N LEU A 102 12.55 -14.42 5.09
CA LEU A 102 12.72 -14.47 3.64
C LEU A 102 11.46 -14.81 2.82
N PRO A 103 10.53 -15.71 3.24
CA PRO A 103 9.34 -15.99 2.43
C PRO A 103 8.24 -14.91 2.58
N VAL A 104 8.29 -14.07 3.62
CA VAL A 104 7.29 -13.02 3.89
C VAL A 104 7.50 -11.80 3.00
N ILE A 105 8.75 -11.37 2.82
CA ILE A 105 9.12 -10.26 1.91
C ILE A 105 8.70 -10.57 0.46
N ILE A 106 8.85 -11.83 0.04
CA ILE A 106 8.44 -12.27 -1.31
C ILE A 106 6.92 -12.21 -1.47
N ALA A 107 6.14 -12.57 -0.44
CA ALA A 107 4.69 -12.51 -0.50
C ALA A 107 4.16 -11.07 -0.57
N ILE A 108 4.74 -10.15 0.20
CA ILE A 108 4.40 -8.72 0.19
C ILE A 108 4.71 -8.10 -1.17
N GLY A 109 5.90 -8.37 -1.71
CA GLY A 109 6.29 -7.92 -3.05
C GLY A 109 5.34 -8.41 -4.14
N VAL A 110 4.92 -9.68 -4.09
CA VAL A 110 3.97 -10.25 -5.07
C VAL A 110 2.58 -9.62 -4.95
N ALA A 111 2.08 -9.39 -3.73
CA ALA A 111 0.78 -8.77 -3.52
C ALA A 111 0.75 -7.32 -4.04
N VAL A 112 1.80 -6.54 -3.77
CA VAL A 112 1.94 -5.16 -4.26
C VAL A 112 2.06 -5.13 -5.79
N VAL A 113 2.83 -6.04 -6.38
CA VAL A 113 2.93 -6.17 -7.85
C VAL A 113 1.59 -6.56 -8.48
N LEU A 114 0.85 -7.49 -7.89
CA LEU A 114 -0.48 -7.87 -8.37
C LEU A 114 -1.47 -6.72 -8.28
N LEU A 115 -1.43 -5.95 -7.19
CA LEU A 115 -2.32 -4.80 -6.98
C LEU A 115 -2.00 -3.67 -7.96
N ALA A 116 -0.71 -3.40 -8.21
CA ALA A 116 -0.26 -2.46 -9.23
C ALA A 116 -0.65 -2.90 -10.65
N LEU A 117 -0.53 -4.19 -10.98
CA LEU A 117 -0.94 -4.74 -12.28
C LEU A 117 -2.47 -4.64 -12.48
N CYS A 118 -3.27 -4.95 -11.47
CA CYS A 118 -4.72 -4.77 -11.54
C CYS A 118 -5.12 -3.31 -11.74
N ALA A 119 -4.45 -2.36 -11.07
CA ALA A 119 -4.71 -0.93 -11.23
C ALA A 119 -4.35 -0.41 -12.63
N GLY A 120 -3.21 -0.85 -13.20
CA GLY A 120 -2.78 -0.45 -14.54
C GLY A 120 -3.73 -0.91 -15.66
N VAL A 121 -4.30 -2.12 -15.53
CA VAL A 121 -5.26 -2.66 -16.51
C VAL A 121 -6.60 -1.91 -16.45
N LEU A 122 -7.06 -1.47 -15.27
CA LEU A 122 -8.29 -0.69 -15.13
C LEU A 122 -8.14 0.76 -15.64
N PHE A 123 -6.95 1.35 -15.49
CA PHE A 123 -6.63 2.67 -16.03
C PHE A 123 -6.58 2.67 -17.57
N PHE A 124 -5.99 1.64 -18.18
CA PHE A 124 -5.94 1.51 -19.64
C PHE A 124 -7.33 1.28 -20.27
N ALA A 125 -8.21 0.56 -19.59
CA ALA A 125 -9.58 0.34 -20.06
C ALA A 125 -10.47 1.60 -19.97
N SER A 126 -10.13 2.57 -19.11
CA SER A 126 -10.87 3.83 -18.97
C SER A 126 -10.43 4.89 -19.98
N ALA A 127 -9.20 4.82 -20.48
CA ALA A 127 -8.65 5.80 -21.42
C ALA A 127 -9.07 5.61 -22.88
N SER A 128 -9.62 4.45 -23.26
CA SER A 128 -10.02 4.15 -24.65
C SER A 128 -11.41 4.69 -25.03
N SER A 129 -12.18 5.23 -24.10
CA SER A 129 -13.49 5.84 -24.38
C SER A 129 -13.36 7.35 -24.64
N THR A 130 -12.65 7.75 -25.68
CA THR A 130 -12.84 9.08 -26.29
C THR A 130 -12.94 8.90 -27.80
N GLU A 131 -14.07 8.36 -28.23
CA GLU A 131 -14.46 8.36 -29.63
C GLU A 131 -15.79 9.10 -29.78
N MET A 132 -15.74 10.35 -30.27
CA MET A 132 -16.72 10.91 -31.20
C MET A 132 -16.16 12.19 -31.85
N PRO A 133 -15.72 12.14 -33.12
CA PRO A 133 -15.48 13.34 -33.89
C PRO A 133 -16.83 14.02 -34.18
N ALA A 134 -17.12 15.11 -33.48
CA ALA A 134 -18.24 15.98 -33.78
C ALA A 134 -18.00 16.67 -35.13
N GLN A 135 -18.51 16.01 -36.16
CA GLN A 135 -18.70 16.49 -37.51
C GLN A 135 -19.45 17.82 -37.48
N ALA A 136 -18.84 18.89 -37.98
CA ALA A 136 -19.51 20.17 -38.22
C ALA A 136 -19.64 20.39 -39.73
N PRO A 137 -20.84 20.31 -40.33
CA PRO A 137 -21.06 20.84 -41.67
C PRO A 137 -21.17 22.37 -41.58
N ALA A 138 -20.09 23.07 -41.90
CA ALA A 138 -20.11 24.52 -42.10
C ALA A 138 -20.49 24.82 -43.56
N THR A 139 -21.75 25.20 -43.80
CA THR A 139 -22.13 26.26 -44.76
C THR A 139 -23.63 26.53 -44.67
N PRO A 140 -24.00 27.77 -44.33
CA PRO A 140 -24.88 28.51 -45.23
C PRO A 140 -24.43 29.98 -45.40
N GLY A 141 -24.50 30.48 -46.64
CA GLY A 141 -24.33 31.90 -46.97
C GLY A 141 -23.46 32.14 -48.18
#